data_AF-A0A2D4J0W8-F1
#
_entry.id   AF-A0A2D4J0W8-F1
#
_cell.length_a   1.000
_cell.length_b   1.000
_cell.length_c   1.000
_cell.angle_alpha   90.00
_cell.angle_beta   90.00
_cell.angle_gamma   90.00
#
_symmetry.space_group_name_H-M   'P 1'
#
loop_
_entity.id
_entity.type
_entity.pdbx_description
1 polymer ?
#
loop_
_entity_poly.entity_id
_entity_poly.type
_entity_poly.pdbx_seq_one_letter_code
_entity_poly.pdbx_strand_id
1 'polypeptide(L)'
;SADTAPKDKFFYGFLKPWLGDGLLLSSGRKWARHRRLLTPAFHFDILKPYVKIFNQSTDIMHAKWHKLISAGSISCDMFKHISLMTLDSLQKCVFSSNSNCQE
;
A
#
# COMPACT_ATOMS: atom_id res chain seq x y z
N SER A 1 -4.61 25.83 -14.38
CA SER A 1 -4.35 24.65 -15.22
C SER A 1 -3.71 23.60 -14.34
N ALA A 2 -4.22 22.36 -14.25
CA ALA A 2 -3.51 21.30 -13.54
C ALA A 2 -2.45 20.74 -14.49
N ASP A 3 -1.36 21.48 -14.67
CA ASP A 3 -0.22 21.01 -15.44
C ASP A 3 0.51 19.95 -14.62
N THR A 4 0.04 18.71 -14.76
CA THR A 4 0.78 17.54 -14.31
C THR A 4 2.05 17.44 -15.13
N ALA A 5 3.21 17.33 -14.47
CA ALA A 5 4.48 17.07 -15.13
C ALA A 5 4.35 15.93 -16.16
N PRO A 6 5.02 16.03 -17.33
CA PRO A 6 4.94 15.00 -18.35
C PRO A 6 5.38 13.66 -17.78
N LYS A 7 4.49 12.67 -17.86
CA LYS A 7 4.77 11.30 -17.41
C LYS A 7 5.64 10.62 -18.45
N ASP A 8 6.69 9.94 -18.00
CA ASP A 8 7.58 9.20 -18.88
C ASP A 8 6.78 8.20 -19.73
N LYS A 9 6.83 8.34 -21.05
CA LYS A 9 5.98 7.56 -21.95
C LYS A 9 6.38 6.09 -21.97
N PHE A 10 7.65 5.78 -21.71
CA PHE A 10 8.17 4.42 -21.72
C PHE A 10 7.68 3.64 -20.49
N PHE A 11 7.99 4.15 -19.30
CA PHE A 11 7.61 3.53 -18.02
C PHE A 11 6.09 3.50 -17.82
N TYR A 12 5.39 4.61 -18.04
CA TYR A 12 3.93 4.65 -17.86
C TYR A 12 3.18 3.92 -18.98
N GLY A 13 3.78 3.81 -20.18
CA GLY A 13 3.24 3.00 -21.27
C GLY A 13 3.26 1.51 -20.95
N PHE A 14 4.36 1.03 -20.36
CA PHE A 14 4.51 -0.36 -19.92
C PHE A 14 3.47 -0.76 -18.85
N LEU A 15 3.10 0.16 -17.96
CA LEU A 15 2.12 -0.11 -16.89
C LEU A 15 0.66 -0.12 -17.37
N LYS A 16 0.38 0.37 -18.58
CA LYS A 16 -0.98 0.57 -19.07
C LYS A 16 -1.81 -0.71 -19.24
N PRO A 17 -1.27 -1.84 -19.73
CA PRO A 17 -2.01 -3.09 -19.80
C PRO A 17 -2.41 -3.65 -18.43
N TRP A 18 -1.62 -3.38 -17.38
CA TRP A 18 -1.87 -3.89 -16.03
C TRP A 18 -2.81 -2.98 -15.23
N LEU A 19 -2.53 -1.67 -15.18
CA LEU A 19 -3.25 -0.71 -14.34
C LEU A 19 -4.39 0.01 -15.04
N GLY A 20 -4.49 -0.11 -16.36
CA GLY A 20 -5.42 0.65 -17.18
C GLY A 20 -5.21 2.16 -17.09
N ASP A 21 -6.14 2.93 -17.65
CA ASP A 21 -6.07 4.40 -17.64
C ASP A 21 -6.63 5.02 -16.34
N GLY A 22 -6.04 4.59 -15.21
CA GLY A 22 -6.40 4.97 -13.84
C GLY A 22 -5.69 6.25 -13.35
N LEU A 23 -5.76 6.53 -12.04
CA LEU A 23 -5.19 7.76 -11.45
C LEU A 23 -3.69 7.92 -11.76
N LEU A 24 -2.92 6.84 -11.74
CA LEU A 24 -1.47 6.89 -11.98
C LEU A 24 -1.13 7.20 -13.45
N LEU A 25 -1.92 6.73 -14.42
CA LEU A 25 -1.59 6.85 -15.85
C LEU A 25 -2.33 8.00 -16.54
N SER A 26 -3.56 8.32 -16.12
CA SER A 26 -4.38 9.38 -16.71
C SER A 26 -3.75 10.76 -16.60
N SER A 27 -4.11 11.68 -17.49
CA SER A 27 -3.61 13.06 -17.52
C SER A 27 -4.75 14.09 -17.62
N GLY A 28 -4.43 15.36 -17.45
CA GLY A 28 -5.35 16.49 -17.64
C GLY A 28 -6.64 16.38 -16.80
N ARG A 29 -7.80 16.62 -17.44
CA ARG A 29 -9.11 16.65 -16.76
C ARG A 29 -9.48 15.32 -16.12
N LYS A 30 -9.13 14.19 -16.75
CA LYS A 30 -9.44 12.85 -16.22
C LYS A 30 -8.67 12.59 -14.93
N TRP A 31 -7.37 12.89 -14.93
CA TRP A 31 -6.54 12.83 -13.73
C TRP A 31 -7.08 13.73 -12.62
N ALA A 32 -7.39 15.00 -12.94
CA ALA A 32 -7.89 15.96 -11.97
C ALA A 32 -9.21 15.48 -11.33
N ARG A 33 -10.12 14.91 -12.12
CA ARG A 33 -11.37 14.32 -11.63
C ARG A 33 -11.11 13.14 -10.69
N HIS A 34 -10.27 12.18 -11.10
CA HIS A 34 -9.97 11.00 -10.27
C HIS A 34 -9.23 11.39 -8.98
N ARG A 35 -8.31 12.36 -9.05
CA ARG A 35 -7.59 12.85 -7.87
C ARG A 35 -8.56 13.50 -6.89
N ARG A 36 -9.45 14.38 -7.38
CA ARG A 36 -10.48 15.03 -6.55
C ARG A 36 -11.39 14.01 -5.86
N LEU A 37 -11.74 12.92 -6.54
CA LEU A 37 -12.57 11.85 -5.97
C LEU A 37 -11.86 11.07 -4.85
N LEU A 38 -10.56 10.81 -5.00
CA LEU A 38 -9.80 9.98 -4.06
C LEU A 38 -9.22 10.76 -2.87
N THR A 39 -8.88 12.05 -3.03
CA THR A 39 -8.26 12.86 -1.97
C THR A 39 -8.97 12.78 -0.62
N PRO A 40 -10.32 12.79 -0.51
CA PRO A 40 -11.01 12.68 0.79
C PRO A 40 -10.69 11.40 1.58
N ALA A 41 -10.41 10.29 0.91
CA ALA A 41 -10.05 9.02 1.55
C ALA A 41 -8.67 9.06 2.25
N PHE A 42 -7.84 10.06 1.92
CA PHE A 42 -6.54 10.29 2.52
C PHE A 42 -6.54 11.48 3.49
N HIS A 43 -7.72 11.93 3.92
CA HIS A 43 -7.82 12.96 4.97
C HIS A 43 -7.39 12.40 6.33
N PHE A 44 -6.77 13.23 7.17
CA PHE A 44 -6.18 12.78 8.45
C PHE A 44 -7.17 12.07 9.36
N ASP A 45 -8.43 12.50 9.39
CA ASP A 45 -9.45 11.84 10.22
C ASP A 45 -9.80 10.42 9.76
N ILE A 46 -9.59 10.12 8.48
CA ILE A 46 -9.68 8.75 7.94
C ILE A 46 -8.40 7.96 8.23
N LEU A 47 -7.24 8.62 8.19
CA LEU A 47 -5.93 7.96 8.39
C LEU A 47 -5.60 7.68 9.86
N LYS A 48 -6.10 8.48 10.82
CA LYS A 48 -5.82 8.32 12.25
C LYS A 48 -6.16 6.90 12.76
N PRO A 49 -7.36 6.33 12.48
CA PRO A 49 -7.66 4.94 12.83
C PRO A 49 -6.72 3.90 12.19
N TYR A 50 -6.19 4.16 11.00
CA TYR A 50 -5.29 3.23 10.29
C TYR A 50 -3.97 3.01 11.02
N VAL A 51 -3.51 3.97 11.83
CA VAL A 51 -2.32 3.78 12.68
C VAL A 51 -2.49 2.58 13.61
N LYS A 52 -3.69 2.38 14.18
CA LYS A 52 -3.98 1.21 15.01
C LYS A 52 -3.85 -0.09 14.22
N ILE A 53 -4.33 -0.10 12.97
CA ILE A 53 -4.26 -1.26 12.08
C ILE A 53 -2.81 -1.56 11.67
N PHE A 54 -2.00 -0.53 11.41
CA PHE A 54 -0.57 -0.67 11.10
C PHE A 54 0.18 -1.27 12.29
N ASN A 55 -0.09 -0.80 13.51
CA ASN A 55 0.50 -1.36 14.72
C ASN A 55 0.12 -2.83 14.89
N GLN A 56 -1.17 -3.19 14.74
CA GLN A 56 -1.62 -4.58 14.81
C GLN A 56 -0.94 -5.47 13.76
N SER A 57 -0.80 -5.00 12.53
CA SER A 57 -0.13 -5.74 11.46
C SER A 57 1.37 -5.90 11.75
N THR A 58 2.00 -4.89 12.35
CA THR A 58 3.40 -4.92 12.78
C THR A 58 3.61 -5.88 13.95
N ASP A 59 2.70 -5.93 14.92
CA ASP A 59 2.76 -6.84 16.07
C ASP A 59 2.75 -8.30 15.63
N ILE A 60 1.95 -8.65 14.61
CA ILE A 60 1.93 -9.99 14.01
C ILE A 60 3.30 -10.34 13.40
N MET A 61 3.89 -9.41 12.64
CA MET A 61 5.22 -9.59 12.06
C MET A 61 6.29 -9.74 13.16
N HIS A 62 6.25 -8.91 14.20
CA HIS A 62 7.17 -8.99 15.34
C HIS A 62 7.05 -10.31 16.09
N ALA A 63 5.83 -10.83 16.31
CA ALA A 63 5.63 -12.13 16.92
C ALA A 63 6.31 -13.25 16.12
N LYS A 64 6.33 -13.15 14.78
CA LYS A 64 7.07 -14.10 13.91
C LYS A 64 8.57 -13.94 14.04
N TRP A 65 9.08 -12.72 14.06
CA TRP A 65 10.50 -12.46 14.26
C TRP A 65 10.99 -12.95 15.63
N HIS A 66 10.22 -12.72 16.70
CA HIS A 66 10.52 -13.27 18.02
C HIS A 66 10.61 -14.80 18.00
N LYS A 67 9.68 -15.50 17.32
CA LYS A 67 9.75 -16.96 17.17
C LYS A 67 11.02 -17.41 16.42
N LEU A 68 11.42 -16.71 15.37
CA LEU A 68 12.63 -17.02 14.61
C LEU A 68 13.91 -16.85 15.46
N ILE A 69 13.98 -15.76 16.22
CA ILE A 69 15.10 -15.48 17.14
C ILE A 69 15.17 -16.56 18.23
N SER A 70 14.04 -16.90 18.85
CA SER A 70 13.97 -17.95 19.87
C SER A 70 14.33 -19.34 19.32
N ALA A 71 14.13 -19.58 18.02
CA ALA A 71 14.56 -20.80 17.34
C ALA A 71 16.05 -20.81 16.95
N GLY A 72 16.82 -19.77 17.32
CA GLY A 72 18.25 -19.67 17.05
C GLY A 72 18.60 -19.11 15.67
N SER A 73 17.66 -18.47 14.97
CA SER A 73 17.94 -17.86 13.66
C SER A 73 18.82 -16.62 13.83
N ILE A 74 19.96 -16.60 13.13
CA ILE A 74 20.91 -15.48 13.13
C ILE A 74 20.66 -14.45 12.01
N SER A 75 19.75 -14.76 11.08
CA SER A 75 19.38 -13.89 9.96
C SER A 75 17.91 -14.06 9.59
N CYS A 76 17.30 -13.01 9.02
CA CYS A 76 15.90 -13.00 8.62
C CYS A 76 15.76 -12.27 7.28
N ASP A 77 15.05 -12.88 6.32
CA ASP A 77 14.64 -12.19 5.10
C ASP A 77 13.51 -11.21 5.42
N MET A 78 13.89 -9.95 5.65
CA MET A 78 12.93 -8.90 5.96
C MET A 78 12.00 -8.57 4.78
N PHE A 79 12.42 -8.80 3.53
CA PHE A 79 11.66 -8.37 2.36
C PHE A 79 10.30 -9.07 2.33
N LYS A 80 10.28 -10.39 2.54
CA LYS A 80 9.03 -11.16 2.60
C LYS A 80 8.13 -10.70 3.75
N HIS A 81 8.68 -10.55 4.95
CA HIS A 81 7.91 -10.19 6.14
C HIS A 81 7.30 -8.79 6.02
N ILE A 82 8.09 -7.80 5.59
CA ILE A 82 7.64 -6.42 5.37
C ILE A 82 6.61 -6.36 4.24
N SER A 83 6.81 -7.11 3.15
CA SER A 83 5.84 -7.16 2.05
C SER A 83 4.49 -7.70 2.50
N LEU A 84 4.46 -8.78 3.29
CA LEU A 84 3.23 -9.35 3.83
C LEU A 84 2.56 -8.39 4.84
N MET A 85 3.33 -7.77 5.73
CA MET A 85 2.81 -6.77 6.67
C MET A 85 2.20 -5.56 5.95
N THR A 86 2.84 -5.10 4.87
CA THR A 86 2.35 -4.00 4.04
C THR A 86 1.05 -4.39 3.34
N LEU A 87 0.98 -5.59 2.78
CA LEU A 87 -0.22 -6.11 2.11
C LEU A 87 -1.39 -6.24 3.09
N ASP A 88 -1.15 -6.81 4.27
CA ASP A 88 -2.15 -6.98 5.32
C ASP A 88 -2.71 -5.64 5.81
N SER A 89 -1.81 -4.68 6.06
CA SER A 89 -2.16 -3.31 6.41
C SER A 89 -3.05 -2.65 5.34
N LEU A 90 -2.68 -2.78 4.06
CA LEU A 90 -3.46 -2.22 2.95
C LEU A 90 -4.83 -2.90 2.80
N GLN A 91 -4.90 -4.22 2.93
CA GLN A 91 -6.14 -4.99 2.86
C GLN A 91 -7.12 -4.58 3.96
N LYS A 92 -6.63 -4.42 5.19
CA LYS A 92 -7.45 -4.01 6.33
C LYS A 92 -7.90 -2.54 6.22
N CYS A 93 -7.02 -1.62 5.84
CA CYS A 93 -7.34 -0.19 5.81
C CYS A 93 -8.18 0.22 4.60
N VAL A 94 -7.80 -0.22 3.39
CA VAL A 94 -8.37 0.29 2.13
C VAL A 94 -9.52 -0.60 1.65
N PHE A 95 -9.40 -1.91 1.84
CA PHE A 95 -10.37 -2.88 1.31
C PHE A 95 -11.28 -3.47 2.39
N SER A 96 -11.11 -3.07 3.66
CA SER A 96 -11.84 -3.62 4.81
C SER A 96 -11.85 -5.16 4.83
N SER A 97 -10.76 -5.76 4.39
CA SER A 97 -10.63 -7.21 4.19
C SER A 97 -9.59 -7.77 5.14
N ASN A 98 -9.92 -8.88 5.81
CA ASN A 98 -8.98 -9.62 6.61
C ASN A 98 -8.64 -10.96 5.94
N SER A 99 -7.48 -11.01 5.29
CA SER A 99 -7.00 -12.19 4.56
C SER A 99 -6.14 -13.12 5.41
N ASN A 100 -5.72 -12.66 6.60
CA ASN A 100 -4.69 -13.29 7.42
C ASN A 100 -3.42 -13.64 6.61
N CYS A 101 -3.08 -12.85 5.59
CA CYS A 101 -1.97 -13.17 4.67
C CYS A 101 -0.59 -13.17 5.33
N GLN A 102 -0.49 -12.65 6.55
CA GLN A 102 0.70 -12.77 7.35
C GLN A 102 0.83 -14.13 8.03
N GLU A 103 -0.22 -14.93 8.24
CA GLU A 103 -0.16 -16.21 8.99
C GLU A 103 0.64 -17.31 8.27
#